data_AF-A0A9W7FU73-F1
#
_entry.id   AF-A0A9W7FU73-F1
#
_cell.length_a   1.000
_cell.length_b   1.000
_cell.length_c   1.000
_cell.angle_alpha   90.00
_cell.angle_beta   90.00
_cell.angle_gamma   90.00
#
_symmetry.space_group_name_H-M   'P 1'
#
loop_
_entity.id
_entity.type
_entity.pdbx_description
1 polymer ?
#
loop_
_entity_poly.entity_id
_entity_poly.type
_entity_poly.pdbx_seq_one_letter_code
_entity_poly.pdbx_strand_id
1 'polypeptide(L)'
;MDSQSEVQSTHNSSETTNVTVYSLDDLTDGQQLCLKWAYKQDWDLIKGYAKEHGPEVLLGVYSALVGENWNSVSVLSIASYCDNVEMVKLTLAAGFDNKEAMYFAANLSMKSSDNSTILRLLLEHGLDPNEDLRVGGLVEDISNLLMIATDRGHIDQAIALLDHGANVNKTVATAGGDVASPLIFTMDCGAHDLCRLFLTRGAIPTTKDVLYVFGHCLRACKGEHPRLSRDVAIKMFATFLHLGKPDSDVVRDQFSSFAPSDRDPTIANITKHYLQGRPFCCEVCEALTAKSRDKLHMCPCRNVAYCSRECQVKHWKKHKVQCTGPLNEKGESEAMVKKRSKTGKGAAAGATVVGVAEGAGATGKNGKKGKKGKGKKK
;
A
#
# COMPACT_ATOMS: atom_id res chain seq x y z
N MET A 1 -79.71 -3.04 -4.34
CA MET A 1 -78.51 -2.21 -4.54
C MET A 1 -77.56 -2.61 -3.45
N ASP A 2 -76.59 -3.45 -3.76
CA ASP A 2 -75.35 -3.64 -3.01
C ASP A 2 -74.56 -4.74 -3.72
N SER A 3 -73.42 -4.36 -4.27
CA SER A 3 -72.40 -5.29 -4.75
C SER A 3 -71.08 -4.58 -4.54
N GLN A 4 -70.50 -4.82 -3.37
CA GLN A 4 -69.10 -4.50 -3.10
C GLN A 4 -68.25 -5.50 -3.89
N SER A 5 -67.60 -5.02 -4.93
CA SER A 5 -66.51 -5.74 -5.59
C SER A 5 -65.20 -5.41 -4.86
N GLU A 6 -64.75 -6.32 -4.01
CA GLU A 6 -63.37 -6.37 -3.52
C GLU A 6 -62.45 -6.58 -4.72
N VAL A 7 -61.65 -5.56 -5.05
CA VAL A 7 -60.53 -5.68 -5.97
C VAL A 7 -59.34 -6.14 -5.13
N GLN A 8 -58.99 -7.41 -5.24
CA GLN A 8 -57.78 -7.97 -4.66
C GLN A 8 -56.56 -7.26 -5.28
N SER A 9 -55.89 -6.46 -4.46
CA SER A 9 -54.53 -5.99 -4.70
C SER A 9 -53.60 -7.20 -4.71
N THR A 10 -53.11 -7.58 -5.88
CA THR A 10 -52.03 -8.55 -6.01
C THR A 10 -50.71 -7.89 -5.63
N HIS A 11 -50.48 -7.77 -4.32
CA HIS A 11 -49.14 -7.62 -3.77
C HIS A 11 -48.37 -8.91 -4.01
N ASN A 12 -47.61 -8.98 -5.11
CA ASN A 12 -46.45 -9.86 -5.18
C ASN A 12 -45.30 -9.21 -4.40
N SER A 13 -45.39 -9.28 -3.08
CA SER A 13 -44.29 -8.99 -2.17
C SER A 13 -43.39 -10.22 -2.07
N SER A 14 -42.11 -10.11 -2.45
CA SER A 14 -40.94 -10.56 -1.64
C SER A 14 -39.65 -10.94 -2.41
N GLU A 15 -39.59 -10.94 -3.75
CA GLU A 15 -38.39 -11.48 -4.45
C GLU A 15 -37.45 -10.48 -5.14
N THR A 16 -37.79 -9.19 -5.28
CA THR A 16 -37.04 -8.27 -6.18
C THR A 16 -36.08 -7.30 -5.48
N THR A 17 -35.79 -7.45 -4.19
CA THR A 17 -35.14 -6.37 -3.43
C THR A 17 -33.63 -6.31 -3.51
N ASN A 18 -32.90 -7.26 -4.11
CA ASN A 18 -31.43 -7.15 -4.29
C ASN A 18 -30.93 -7.78 -5.60
N VAL A 19 -31.84 -8.17 -6.50
CA VAL A 19 -31.51 -8.84 -7.76
C VAL A 19 -31.20 -7.79 -8.83
N THR A 20 -30.12 -7.98 -9.57
CA THR A 20 -29.80 -7.14 -10.73
C THR A 20 -30.78 -7.43 -11.88
N VAL A 21 -31.51 -6.42 -12.33
CA VAL A 21 -32.37 -6.51 -13.53
C VAL A 21 -31.67 -5.97 -14.78
N TYR A 22 -32.15 -6.32 -15.98
CA TYR A 22 -31.48 -5.92 -17.23
C TYR A 22 -31.91 -4.55 -17.76
N SER A 23 -33.05 -4.03 -17.32
CA SER A 23 -33.53 -2.70 -17.68
C SER A 23 -33.91 -1.88 -16.44
N LEU A 24 -33.77 -0.55 -16.55
CA LEU A 24 -34.28 0.38 -15.55
C LEU A 24 -35.80 0.21 -15.37
N ASP A 25 -36.53 -0.11 -16.44
CA ASP A 25 -37.98 -0.25 -16.45
C ASP A 25 -38.48 -1.47 -15.67
N ASP A 26 -37.58 -2.44 -15.39
CA ASP A 26 -37.89 -3.65 -14.61
C ASP A 26 -37.85 -3.39 -13.09
N LEU A 27 -37.37 -2.21 -12.66
CA LEU A 27 -37.37 -1.79 -11.27
C LEU A 27 -38.74 -1.21 -10.87
N THR A 28 -39.02 -1.20 -9.57
CA THR A 28 -40.20 -0.50 -9.05
C THR A 28 -40.13 1.01 -9.31
N ASP A 29 -41.28 1.68 -9.46
CA ASP A 29 -41.35 3.13 -9.67
C ASP A 29 -40.54 3.91 -8.62
N GLY A 30 -40.58 3.47 -7.36
CA GLY A 30 -39.82 4.07 -6.26
C GLY A 30 -38.30 3.94 -6.46
N GLN A 31 -37.82 2.76 -6.85
CA GLN A 31 -36.40 2.53 -7.14
C GLN A 31 -35.92 3.35 -8.35
N GLN A 32 -36.74 3.42 -9.41
CA GLN A 32 -36.44 4.25 -10.59
C GLN A 32 -36.32 5.73 -10.23
N LEU A 33 -37.25 6.25 -9.40
CA LEU A 33 -37.20 7.62 -8.90
C LEU A 33 -35.94 7.88 -8.08
N CYS A 34 -35.62 7.01 -7.13
CA CYS A 34 -34.39 7.13 -6.32
C CYS A 34 -33.12 7.15 -7.19
N LEU A 35 -33.03 6.30 -8.22
CA LEU A 35 -31.92 6.31 -9.18
C LEU A 35 -31.84 7.61 -9.98
N LYS A 36 -32.98 8.09 -10.49
CA LYS A 36 -33.05 9.36 -11.23
C LYS A 36 -32.61 10.55 -10.38
N TRP A 37 -32.99 10.59 -9.11
CA TRP A 37 -32.56 11.61 -8.16
C TRP A 37 -31.09 11.46 -7.78
N ALA A 38 -30.59 10.23 -7.65
CA ALA A 38 -29.17 9.97 -7.38
C ALA A 38 -28.28 10.53 -8.50
N TYR A 39 -28.65 10.35 -9.77
CA TYR A 39 -27.93 10.96 -10.91
C TYR A 39 -27.90 12.48 -10.86
N LYS A 40 -28.94 13.11 -10.31
CA LYS A 40 -29.02 14.56 -10.11
C LYS A 40 -28.37 15.02 -8.80
N GLN A 41 -27.95 14.07 -7.96
CA GLN A 41 -27.45 14.32 -6.61
C GLN A 41 -28.49 14.96 -5.67
N ASP A 42 -29.78 14.71 -5.92
CA ASP A 42 -30.91 15.19 -5.10
C ASP A 42 -31.08 14.31 -3.84
N TRP A 43 -30.05 14.24 -3.01
CA TRP A 43 -29.95 13.29 -1.89
C TRP A 43 -31.03 13.47 -0.82
N ASP A 44 -31.43 14.72 -0.54
CA ASP A 44 -32.47 15.00 0.46
C ASP A 44 -33.85 14.48 0.00
N LEU A 45 -34.11 14.51 -1.31
CA LEU A 45 -35.35 13.97 -1.86
C LEU A 45 -35.39 12.45 -1.74
N ILE A 46 -34.27 11.78 -2.01
CA ILE A 46 -34.12 10.33 -1.79
C ILE A 46 -34.35 9.98 -0.32
N LYS A 47 -33.74 10.71 0.61
CA LYS A 47 -33.91 10.50 2.06
C LYS A 47 -35.36 10.67 2.50
N GLY A 48 -36.03 11.73 2.03
CA GLY A 48 -37.44 11.97 2.32
C GLY A 48 -38.33 10.85 1.80
N TYR A 49 -38.10 10.43 0.55
CA TYR A 49 -38.89 9.39 -0.11
C TYR A 49 -38.70 8.02 0.57
N ALA A 50 -37.47 7.61 0.88
CA ALA A 50 -37.20 6.35 1.58
C ALA A 50 -37.80 6.32 2.99
N LYS A 51 -37.91 7.47 3.66
CA LYS A 51 -38.58 7.58 4.96
C LYS A 51 -40.10 7.38 4.87
N GLU A 52 -40.72 7.84 3.77
CA GLU A 52 -42.16 7.75 3.54
C GLU A 52 -42.58 6.38 3.00
N HIS A 53 -41.79 5.83 2.09
CA HIS A 53 -42.14 4.63 1.32
C HIS A 53 -41.40 3.35 1.73
N GLY A 54 -40.48 3.44 2.69
CA GLY A 54 -39.66 2.32 3.16
C GLY A 54 -38.26 2.30 2.52
N PRO A 55 -37.25 1.75 3.23
CA PRO A 55 -35.87 1.73 2.77
C PRO A 55 -35.63 0.85 1.53
N GLU A 56 -36.56 -0.06 1.20
CA GLU A 56 -36.47 -1.01 0.08
C GLU A 56 -36.37 -0.30 -1.29
N VAL A 57 -36.81 0.95 -1.38
CA VAL A 57 -36.68 1.80 -2.57
C VAL A 57 -35.21 2.10 -2.92
N LEU A 58 -34.28 1.94 -1.97
CA LEU A 58 -32.84 2.17 -2.18
C LEU A 58 -32.13 0.95 -2.78
N LEU A 59 -32.80 -0.20 -2.87
CA LEU A 59 -32.17 -1.47 -3.20
C LEU A 59 -32.21 -1.85 -4.68
N GLY A 60 -32.73 -0.95 -5.52
CA GLY A 60 -32.80 -1.17 -6.97
C GLY A 60 -31.41 -1.25 -7.60
N VAL A 61 -31.18 -2.32 -8.36
CA VAL A 61 -29.95 -2.53 -9.14
C VAL A 61 -30.32 -2.92 -10.56
N TYR A 62 -29.77 -2.24 -11.56
CA TYR A 62 -29.93 -2.63 -12.96
C TYR A 62 -28.59 -2.65 -13.69
N SER A 63 -28.45 -3.56 -14.65
CA SER A 63 -27.30 -3.63 -15.55
C SER A 63 -27.44 -2.62 -16.68
N ALA A 64 -26.44 -1.77 -16.86
CA ALA A 64 -26.37 -0.82 -17.96
C ALA A 64 -25.11 -1.07 -18.79
N LEU A 65 -25.24 -1.10 -20.12
CA LEU A 65 -24.11 -1.11 -21.03
C LEU A 65 -23.52 0.31 -21.09
N VAL A 66 -22.27 0.47 -20.66
CA VAL A 66 -21.53 1.74 -20.72
C VAL A 66 -20.26 1.51 -21.53
N GLY A 67 -20.28 1.94 -22.79
CA GLY A 67 -19.23 1.57 -23.75
C GLY A 67 -19.36 0.10 -24.12
N GLU A 68 -18.31 -0.69 -23.87
CA GLU A 68 -18.25 -2.14 -24.14
C GLU A 68 -18.48 -2.98 -22.87
N ASN A 69 -18.60 -2.36 -21.68
CA ASN A 69 -18.73 -3.05 -20.40
C ASN A 69 -20.13 -2.89 -19.80
N TRP A 70 -20.63 -3.97 -19.22
CA TRP A 70 -21.84 -3.97 -18.41
C TRP A 70 -21.51 -3.57 -16.97
N ASN A 71 -22.25 -2.59 -16.44
CA ASN A 71 -22.08 -2.10 -15.08
C ASN A 71 -23.37 -2.26 -14.27
N SER A 72 -23.25 -2.71 -13.03
CA SER A 72 -24.33 -2.64 -12.04
C SER A 72 -24.53 -1.20 -11.53
N VAL A 73 -25.63 -0.59 -11.93
CA VAL A 73 -26.05 0.75 -11.49
C VAL A 73 -27.02 0.63 -10.32
N SER A 74 -26.73 1.36 -9.24
CA SER A 74 -27.55 1.41 -8.03
C SER A 74 -27.42 2.77 -7.36
N VAL A 75 -28.29 3.09 -6.39
CA VAL A 75 -28.09 4.25 -5.51
C VAL A 75 -26.75 4.16 -4.80
N LEU A 76 -26.35 2.95 -4.37
CA LEU A 76 -25.06 2.69 -3.72
C LEU A 76 -23.87 3.06 -4.62
N SER A 77 -23.86 2.62 -5.89
CA SER A 77 -22.74 2.87 -6.79
C SER A 77 -22.63 4.34 -7.20
N ILE A 78 -23.75 5.04 -7.41
CA ILE A 78 -23.76 6.48 -7.69
C ILE A 78 -23.31 7.27 -6.44
N ALA A 79 -23.85 6.96 -5.26
CA ALA A 79 -23.44 7.60 -4.01
C ALA A 79 -21.93 7.40 -3.75
N SER A 80 -21.41 6.21 -4.03
CA SER A 80 -19.98 5.88 -3.89
C SER A 80 -19.10 6.67 -4.85
N TYR A 81 -19.55 6.85 -6.10
CA TYR A 81 -18.86 7.69 -7.09
C TYR A 81 -18.84 9.18 -6.69
N CYS A 82 -19.93 9.67 -6.11
CA CYS A 82 -20.08 11.05 -5.64
C CYS A 82 -19.47 11.31 -4.25
N ASP A 83 -18.81 10.33 -3.63
CA ASP A 83 -18.26 10.40 -2.27
C ASP A 83 -19.31 10.76 -1.19
N ASN A 84 -20.57 10.35 -1.41
CA ASN A 84 -21.65 10.60 -0.45
C ASN A 84 -21.71 9.48 0.60
N VAL A 85 -20.87 9.59 1.63
CA VAL A 85 -20.78 8.65 2.75
C VAL A 85 -22.12 8.45 3.47
N GLU A 86 -22.93 9.50 3.63
CA GLU A 86 -24.24 9.41 4.31
C GLU A 86 -25.20 8.53 3.51
N MET A 87 -25.30 8.74 2.21
CA MET A 87 -26.17 7.95 1.34
C MET A 87 -25.69 6.50 1.20
N VAL A 88 -24.37 6.26 1.19
CA VAL A 88 -23.81 4.91 1.27
C VAL A 88 -24.26 4.21 2.56
N LYS A 89 -24.14 4.86 3.72
CA LYS A 89 -24.60 4.29 5.00
C LYS A 89 -26.08 3.99 5.01
N LEU A 90 -26.90 4.91 4.50
CA LEU A 90 -28.35 4.71 4.42
C LEU A 90 -28.72 3.52 3.53
N THR A 91 -28.07 3.40 2.37
CA THR A 91 -28.32 2.30 1.44
C THR A 91 -27.88 0.96 2.03
N LEU A 92 -26.72 0.89 2.69
CA LEU A 92 -26.27 -0.33 3.38
C LEU A 92 -27.18 -0.69 4.56
N ALA A 93 -27.62 0.31 5.34
CA ALA A 93 -28.55 0.12 6.45
C ALA A 93 -29.95 -0.36 6.00
N ALA A 94 -30.31 -0.12 4.73
CA ALA A 94 -31.52 -0.67 4.10
C ALA A 94 -31.43 -2.17 3.79
N GLY A 95 -30.28 -2.83 4.03
CA GLY A 95 -30.08 -4.24 3.73
C GLY A 95 -29.62 -4.50 2.28
N PHE A 96 -28.93 -3.54 1.68
CA PHE A 96 -28.33 -3.70 0.36
C PHE A 96 -27.26 -4.80 0.39
N ASP A 97 -27.46 -5.86 -0.40
CA ASP A 97 -26.58 -7.05 -0.43
C ASP A 97 -26.41 -7.58 -1.86
N ASN A 98 -26.28 -6.66 -2.83
CA ASN A 98 -25.92 -7.03 -4.20
C ASN A 98 -24.39 -7.00 -4.36
N LYS A 99 -23.78 -8.19 -4.41
CA LYS A 99 -22.32 -8.37 -4.45
C LYS A 99 -21.63 -7.61 -5.59
N GLU A 100 -22.21 -7.68 -6.79
CA GLU A 100 -21.65 -7.03 -7.98
C GLU A 100 -21.70 -5.50 -7.86
N ALA A 101 -22.83 -4.95 -7.45
CA ALA A 101 -22.99 -3.53 -7.23
C ALA A 101 -22.12 -3.01 -6.07
N MET A 102 -21.95 -3.78 -4.99
CA MET A 102 -21.06 -3.44 -3.89
C MET A 102 -19.59 -3.42 -4.33
N TYR A 103 -19.16 -4.39 -5.14
CA TYR A 103 -17.81 -4.39 -5.70
C TYR A 103 -17.59 -3.19 -6.65
N PHE A 104 -18.57 -2.91 -7.51
CA PHE A 104 -18.49 -1.76 -8.42
C PHE A 104 -18.43 -0.44 -7.64
N ALA A 105 -19.25 -0.29 -6.60
CA ALA A 105 -19.21 0.82 -5.65
C ALA A 105 -17.83 0.96 -5.00
N ALA A 106 -17.21 -0.14 -4.58
CA ALA A 106 -15.86 -0.15 -4.02
C ALA A 106 -14.82 0.36 -5.03
N ASN A 107 -14.81 -0.19 -6.26
CA ASN A 107 -13.89 0.26 -7.32
C ASN A 107 -14.03 1.77 -7.60
N LEU A 108 -15.28 2.26 -7.70
CA LEU A 108 -15.57 3.68 -7.90
C LEU A 108 -15.06 4.54 -6.74
N SER A 109 -15.30 4.15 -5.49
CA SER A 109 -14.85 4.89 -4.31
C SER A 109 -13.32 4.98 -4.23
N MET A 110 -12.61 3.94 -4.68
CA MET A 110 -11.15 3.87 -4.64
C MET A 110 -10.44 4.83 -5.61
N LYS A 111 -11.17 5.62 -6.41
CA LYS A 111 -10.56 6.53 -7.41
C LYS A 111 -9.76 7.66 -6.76
N SER A 112 -10.16 8.09 -5.57
CA SER A 112 -9.46 9.10 -4.76
C SER A 112 -8.63 8.43 -3.66
N SER A 113 -7.46 9.00 -3.34
CA SER A 113 -6.61 8.55 -2.24
C SER A 113 -7.26 8.72 -0.87
N ASP A 114 -8.11 9.73 -0.73
CA ASP A 114 -8.67 10.15 0.55
C ASP A 114 -9.90 9.30 0.95
N ASN A 115 -10.45 8.55 -0.02
CA ASN A 115 -11.70 7.81 0.13
C ASN A 115 -11.49 6.35 0.55
N SER A 116 -10.86 6.16 1.72
CA SER A 116 -10.85 4.82 2.35
C SER A 116 -12.13 4.54 3.15
N THR A 117 -12.94 5.57 3.45
CA THR A 117 -14.13 5.44 4.29
C THR A 117 -15.22 4.61 3.64
N ILE A 118 -15.58 4.89 2.37
CA ILE A 118 -16.62 4.12 1.68
C ILE A 118 -16.18 2.67 1.48
N LEU A 119 -14.92 2.46 1.07
CA LEU A 119 -14.35 1.11 0.97
C LEU A 119 -14.47 0.34 2.29
N ARG A 120 -14.10 0.97 3.42
CA ARG A 120 -14.23 0.35 4.75
C ARG A 120 -15.68 0.03 5.10
N LEU A 121 -16.61 0.94 4.85
CA LEU A 121 -18.04 0.69 5.08
C LEU A 121 -18.54 -0.51 4.26
N LEU A 122 -18.16 -0.62 2.99
CA LEU A 122 -18.54 -1.74 2.14
C LEU A 122 -17.97 -3.06 2.66
N LEU A 123 -16.69 -3.08 3.08
CA LEU A 123 -16.05 -4.26 3.67
C LEU A 123 -16.70 -4.67 5.01
N GLU A 124 -17.04 -3.70 5.85
CA GLU A 124 -17.76 -3.91 7.12
C GLU A 124 -19.18 -4.47 6.91
N HIS A 125 -19.79 -4.20 5.76
CA HIS A 125 -21.13 -4.67 5.40
C HIS A 125 -21.11 -5.88 4.45
N GLY A 126 -20.00 -6.63 4.40
CA GLY A 126 -19.99 -7.95 3.76
C GLY A 126 -19.49 -7.99 2.32
N LEU A 127 -18.93 -6.90 1.79
CA LEU A 127 -18.17 -6.96 0.53
C LEU A 127 -17.02 -7.97 0.68
N ASP A 128 -17.02 -9.03 -0.14
CA ASP A 128 -15.88 -9.95 -0.23
C ASP A 128 -14.75 -9.29 -1.04
N PRO A 129 -13.59 -8.95 -0.44
CA PRO A 129 -12.47 -8.38 -1.18
C PRO A 129 -11.82 -9.37 -2.16
N ASN A 130 -12.21 -10.66 -2.08
CA ASN A 130 -11.78 -11.73 -2.96
C ASN A 130 -12.85 -12.11 -3.97
N GLU A 131 -13.85 -11.28 -4.23
CA GLU A 131 -14.80 -11.55 -5.32
C GLU A 131 -14.05 -11.60 -6.67
N ASP A 132 -14.47 -12.49 -7.59
CA ASP A 132 -13.93 -12.57 -8.95
C ASP A 132 -15.02 -12.26 -9.98
N LEU A 133 -15.18 -10.98 -10.32
CA LEU A 133 -16.24 -10.55 -11.23
C LEU A 133 -16.02 -10.93 -12.70
N ARG A 134 -14.89 -11.53 -13.06
CA ARG A 134 -14.65 -11.98 -14.43
C ARG A 134 -15.54 -13.15 -14.82
N VAL A 135 -15.96 -13.95 -13.84
CA VAL A 135 -16.90 -15.06 -14.04
C VAL A 135 -18.27 -14.55 -14.53
N GLY A 136 -18.57 -13.25 -14.39
CA GLY A 136 -19.77 -12.60 -14.91
C GLY A 136 -19.64 -11.90 -16.27
N GLY A 137 -18.45 -11.81 -16.87
CA GLY A 137 -18.24 -11.15 -18.18
C GLY A 137 -18.32 -9.62 -18.17
N LEU A 138 -18.17 -8.97 -17.01
CA LEU A 138 -18.46 -7.54 -16.80
C LEU A 138 -17.21 -6.64 -16.75
N VAL A 139 -16.04 -7.24 -16.52
CA VAL A 139 -14.77 -6.51 -16.42
C VAL A 139 -13.77 -7.19 -17.35
N GLU A 140 -13.54 -6.60 -18.53
CA GLU A 140 -12.54 -7.07 -19.48
C GLU A 140 -11.11 -6.91 -18.93
N ASP A 141 -10.90 -5.95 -18.04
CA ASP A 141 -9.57 -5.59 -17.55
C ASP A 141 -9.26 -6.04 -16.12
N ILE A 142 -7.96 -6.27 -15.93
CA ILE A 142 -7.36 -6.97 -14.82
C ILE A 142 -7.62 -6.23 -13.50
N SER A 143 -8.42 -6.79 -12.59
CA SER A 143 -8.30 -6.36 -11.19
C SER A 143 -9.13 -7.18 -10.19
N ASN A 144 -8.46 -7.72 -9.19
CA ASN A 144 -9.03 -7.74 -7.84
C ASN A 144 -8.81 -6.37 -7.17
N LEU A 145 -9.51 -6.07 -6.07
CA LEU A 145 -9.41 -4.77 -5.39
C LEU A 145 -7.97 -4.45 -4.93
N LEU A 146 -7.15 -5.44 -4.57
CA LEU A 146 -5.74 -5.20 -4.18
C LEU A 146 -4.90 -4.68 -5.35
N MET A 147 -5.12 -5.20 -6.56
CA MET A 147 -4.43 -4.73 -7.75
C MET A 147 -4.89 -3.32 -8.15
N ILE A 148 -6.17 -2.97 -7.95
CA ILE A 148 -6.67 -1.59 -8.15
C ILE A 148 -5.99 -0.62 -7.18
N ALA A 149 -5.94 -0.97 -5.89
CA ALA A 149 -5.23 -0.18 -4.90
C ALA A 149 -3.74 -0.02 -5.27
N THR A 150 -3.16 -1.04 -5.90
CA THR A 150 -1.76 -1.03 -6.34
C THR A 150 -1.51 -0.17 -7.56
N ASP A 151 -2.35 -0.26 -8.59
CA ASP A 151 -2.27 0.60 -9.78
C ASP A 151 -2.33 2.08 -9.39
N ARG A 152 -3.19 2.40 -8.43
CA ARG A 152 -3.41 3.77 -7.92
C ARG A 152 -2.38 4.19 -6.86
N GLY A 153 -1.56 3.27 -6.35
CA GLY A 153 -0.59 3.54 -5.28
C GLY A 153 -1.22 3.85 -3.91
N HIS A 154 -2.46 3.45 -3.69
CA HIS A 154 -3.24 3.76 -2.48
C HIS A 154 -2.98 2.75 -1.35
N ILE A 155 -1.91 2.99 -0.58
CA ILE A 155 -1.47 2.10 0.51
C ILE A 155 -2.56 1.89 1.57
N ASP A 156 -3.28 2.94 1.99
CA ASP A 156 -4.31 2.82 3.02
C ASP A 156 -5.51 1.97 2.59
N GLN A 157 -5.84 1.98 1.29
CA GLN A 157 -6.87 1.12 0.71
C GLN A 157 -6.40 -0.33 0.67
N ALA A 158 -5.14 -0.58 0.28
CA ALA A 158 -4.54 -1.90 0.34
C ALA A 158 -4.49 -2.45 1.77
N ILE A 159 -4.16 -1.62 2.76
CA ILE A 159 -4.23 -1.98 4.19
C ILE A 159 -5.65 -2.36 4.57
N ALA A 160 -6.65 -1.53 4.24
CA ALA A 160 -8.05 -1.81 4.56
C ALA A 160 -8.52 -3.16 3.99
N LEU A 161 -8.20 -3.44 2.73
CA LEU A 161 -8.52 -4.70 2.06
C LEU A 161 -7.87 -5.90 2.78
N LEU A 162 -6.57 -5.82 3.08
CA LEU A 162 -5.84 -6.90 3.74
C LEU A 162 -6.32 -7.11 5.19
N ASP A 163 -6.70 -6.04 5.90
CA ASP A 163 -7.27 -6.12 7.25
C ASP A 163 -8.64 -6.80 7.25
N HIS A 164 -9.37 -6.76 6.13
CA HIS A 164 -10.68 -7.41 5.93
C HIS A 164 -10.57 -8.74 5.14
N GLY A 165 -9.38 -9.36 5.12
CA GLY A 165 -9.22 -10.72 4.59
C GLY A 165 -8.97 -10.84 3.09
N ALA A 166 -8.60 -9.76 2.40
CA ALA A 166 -8.12 -9.85 1.03
C ALA A 166 -6.90 -10.79 0.95
N ASN A 167 -6.95 -11.77 0.05
CA ASN A 167 -5.88 -12.73 -0.16
C ASN A 167 -4.78 -12.09 -1.02
N VAL A 168 -3.67 -11.75 -0.37
CA VAL A 168 -2.48 -11.15 -1.00
C VAL A 168 -1.84 -12.03 -2.10
N ASN A 169 -2.13 -13.33 -2.09
CA ASN A 169 -1.66 -14.29 -3.10
C ASN A 169 -2.71 -14.62 -4.16
N LYS A 170 -3.89 -13.97 -4.15
CA LYS A 170 -4.92 -14.20 -5.17
C LYS A 170 -4.45 -13.65 -6.49
N THR A 171 -4.13 -14.56 -7.40
CA THR A 171 -3.72 -14.22 -8.76
C THR A 171 -4.92 -14.01 -9.66
N VAL A 172 -4.69 -13.33 -10.78
CA VAL A 172 -5.70 -13.06 -11.79
C VAL A 172 -5.13 -13.40 -13.17
N ALA A 173 -5.90 -14.07 -14.03
CA ALA A 173 -5.51 -14.34 -15.41
C ALA A 173 -5.63 -13.07 -16.29
N THR A 174 -4.64 -12.68 -17.06
CA THR A 174 -4.74 -11.57 -18.00
C THR A 174 -5.53 -12.02 -19.23
N ALA A 175 -5.99 -11.07 -20.04
CA ALA A 175 -6.63 -11.36 -21.33
C ALA A 175 -5.71 -12.18 -22.27
N GLY A 176 -4.39 -12.10 -22.08
CA GLY A 176 -3.39 -12.90 -22.80
C GLY A 176 -3.16 -14.31 -22.22
N GLY A 177 -3.93 -14.73 -21.22
CA GLY A 177 -3.78 -16.04 -20.55
C GLY A 177 -2.65 -16.11 -19.53
N ASP A 178 -1.95 -15.01 -19.28
CA ASP A 178 -0.89 -14.95 -18.28
C ASP A 178 -1.47 -14.83 -16.87
N VAL A 179 -0.84 -15.44 -15.87
CA VAL A 179 -1.22 -15.21 -14.47
C VAL A 179 -0.44 -14.03 -13.91
N ALA A 180 -1.14 -13.02 -13.39
CA ALA A 180 -0.59 -11.87 -12.67
C ALA A 180 -0.82 -12.01 -11.16
N SER A 181 0.23 -11.88 -10.37
CA SER A 181 0.18 -11.85 -8.90
C SER A 181 0.15 -10.40 -8.40
N PRO A 182 -0.54 -10.10 -7.27
CA PRO A 182 -0.48 -8.77 -6.67
C PRO A 182 0.96 -8.32 -6.39
N LEU A 183 1.83 -9.24 -5.99
CA LEU A 183 3.24 -8.98 -5.72
C LEU A 183 3.99 -8.49 -6.97
N ILE A 184 3.82 -9.15 -8.13
CA ILE A 184 4.48 -8.70 -9.37
C ILE A 184 3.91 -7.39 -9.88
N PHE A 185 2.62 -7.17 -9.71
CA PHE A 185 2.00 -5.92 -10.11
C PHE A 185 2.60 -4.70 -9.38
N THR A 186 3.06 -4.87 -8.12
CA THR A 186 3.82 -3.81 -7.43
C THR A 186 5.12 -3.46 -8.15
N MET A 187 5.80 -4.43 -8.78
CA MET A 187 7.03 -4.23 -9.55
C MET A 187 6.76 -3.51 -10.86
N ASP A 188 5.62 -3.74 -11.52
CA ASP A 188 5.25 -2.99 -12.72
C ASP A 188 4.98 -1.51 -12.42
N CYS A 189 4.33 -1.25 -11.27
CA CYS A 189 3.98 0.10 -10.83
C CYS A 189 5.11 0.82 -10.07
N GLY A 190 6.19 0.13 -9.68
CA GLY A 190 7.27 0.69 -8.87
C GLY A 190 6.84 1.02 -7.44
N ALA A 191 5.79 0.35 -6.95
CA ALA A 191 5.16 0.61 -5.67
C ALA A 191 5.91 -0.10 -4.53
N HIS A 192 7.08 0.41 -4.15
CA HIS A 192 7.96 -0.19 -3.14
C HIS A 192 7.26 -0.42 -1.78
N ASP A 193 6.48 0.55 -1.31
CA ASP A 193 5.79 0.43 -0.02
C ASP A 193 4.68 -0.63 -0.05
N LEU A 194 4.00 -0.80 -1.19
CA LEU A 194 3.02 -1.88 -1.39
C LEU A 194 3.70 -3.25 -1.52
N CYS A 195 4.82 -3.34 -2.22
CA CYS A 195 5.63 -4.56 -2.29
C CYS A 195 6.03 -5.03 -0.88
N ARG A 196 6.54 -4.09 -0.07
CA ARG A 196 6.87 -4.33 1.34
C ARG A 196 5.65 -4.75 2.16
N LEU A 197 4.52 -4.05 2.01
CA LEU A 197 3.27 -4.38 2.70
C LEU A 197 2.84 -5.81 2.38
N PHE A 198 2.79 -6.17 1.09
CA PHE A 198 2.34 -7.48 0.65
C PHE A 198 3.22 -8.61 1.18
N LEU A 199 4.56 -8.46 1.09
CA LEU A 199 5.51 -9.44 1.64
C LEU A 199 5.37 -9.56 3.17
N THR A 200 5.17 -8.44 3.88
CA THR A 200 4.94 -8.45 5.34
C THR A 200 3.62 -9.11 5.72
N ARG A 201 2.63 -9.08 4.81
CA ARG A 201 1.30 -9.68 4.97
C ARG A 201 1.22 -11.11 4.40
N GLY A 202 2.35 -11.73 4.10
CA GLY A 202 2.42 -13.14 3.71
C GLY A 202 2.31 -13.41 2.21
N ALA A 203 2.63 -12.44 1.35
CA ALA A 203 2.83 -12.71 -0.07
C ALA A 203 4.01 -13.67 -0.24
N ILE A 204 3.79 -14.74 -1.02
CA ILE A 204 4.77 -15.81 -1.23
C ILE A 204 5.33 -15.67 -2.64
N PRO A 205 6.62 -15.33 -2.78
CA PRO A 205 7.30 -15.36 -4.07
C PRO A 205 7.24 -16.74 -4.75
N THR A 206 6.77 -16.77 -5.99
CA THR A 206 6.81 -17.93 -6.87
C THR A 206 8.03 -17.91 -7.79
N THR A 207 8.29 -19.02 -8.48
CA THR A 207 9.33 -19.10 -9.53
C THR A 207 9.15 -18.05 -10.62
N LYS A 208 7.89 -17.80 -11.03
CA LYS A 208 7.58 -16.76 -12.01
C LYS A 208 7.91 -15.38 -11.43
N ASP A 209 7.54 -15.12 -10.18
CA ASP A 209 7.80 -13.82 -9.57
C ASP A 209 9.31 -13.51 -9.49
N VAL A 210 10.13 -14.51 -9.14
CA VAL A 210 11.60 -14.35 -9.12
C VAL A 210 12.14 -13.95 -10.50
N LEU A 211 11.71 -14.65 -11.56
CA LEU A 211 12.11 -14.33 -12.94
C LEU A 211 11.72 -12.89 -13.33
N TYR A 212 10.48 -12.49 -13.05
CA TYR A 212 9.99 -11.14 -13.35
C TYR A 212 10.77 -10.08 -12.57
N VAL A 213 10.96 -10.26 -11.26
CA VAL A 213 11.74 -9.32 -10.44
C VAL A 213 13.15 -9.12 -11.00
N PHE A 214 13.84 -10.20 -11.41
CA PHE A 214 15.14 -10.06 -12.07
C PHE A 214 15.03 -9.27 -13.39
N GLY A 215 14.11 -9.64 -14.28
CA GLY A 215 13.94 -8.98 -15.57
C GLY A 215 13.65 -7.48 -15.44
N HIS A 216 12.69 -7.12 -14.59
CA HIS A 216 12.31 -5.73 -14.33
C HIS A 216 13.45 -4.93 -13.70
N CYS A 217 14.13 -5.48 -12.68
CA CYS A 217 15.22 -4.79 -12.03
C CYS A 217 16.44 -4.60 -12.93
N LEU A 218 16.83 -5.60 -13.73
CA LEU A 218 17.96 -5.48 -14.66
C LEU A 218 17.66 -4.47 -15.77
N ARG A 219 16.45 -4.51 -16.35
CA ARG A 219 16.00 -3.53 -17.34
C ARG A 219 15.96 -2.11 -16.76
N ALA A 220 15.48 -1.95 -15.52
CA ALA A 220 15.51 -0.65 -14.82
C ALA A 220 16.93 -0.16 -14.56
N CYS A 221 17.86 -1.06 -14.22
CA CYS A 221 19.27 -0.72 -14.03
C CYS A 221 19.95 -0.24 -15.31
N LYS A 222 19.48 -0.67 -16.49
CA LYS A 222 19.90 -0.19 -17.81
C LYS A 222 19.20 1.10 -18.25
N GLY A 223 18.19 1.57 -17.51
CA GLY A 223 17.38 2.73 -17.88
C GLY A 223 16.31 2.43 -18.94
N GLU A 224 16.01 1.15 -19.19
CA GLU A 224 15.09 0.69 -20.23
C GLU A 224 13.66 0.43 -19.71
N HIS A 225 13.45 0.54 -18.39
CA HIS A 225 12.15 0.29 -17.75
C HIS A 225 11.29 1.55 -17.77
N PRO A 226 10.01 1.48 -18.19
CA PRO A 226 9.17 2.67 -18.38
C PRO A 226 8.87 3.42 -17.07
N ARG A 227 8.72 2.69 -15.95
CA ARG A 227 8.26 3.25 -14.67
C ARG A 227 9.26 3.16 -13.51
N LEU A 228 10.28 2.28 -13.58
CA LEU A 228 11.16 1.97 -12.45
C LEU A 228 12.50 2.65 -12.66
N SER A 229 12.86 3.52 -11.72
CA SER A 229 14.24 3.99 -11.64
C SER A 229 15.15 2.88 -11.10
N ARG A 230 16.44 2.98 -11.42
CA ARG A 230 17.49 2.10 -10.90
C ARG A 230 17.44 1.97 -9.37
N ASP A 231 17.31 3.09 -8.65
CA ASP A 231 17.34 3.09 -7.19
C ASP A 231 16.11 2.43 -6.57
N VAL A 232 14.93 2.66 -7.15
CA VAL A 232 13.69 2.00 -6.71
C VAL A 232 13.77 0.50 -7.00
N ALA A 233 14.23 0.13 -8.20
CA ALA A 233 14.41 -1.27 -8.58
C ALA A 233 15.34 -2.03 -7.62
N ILE A 234 16.49 -1.45 -7.26
CA ILE A 234 17.43 -2.07 -6.33
C ILE A 234 16.81 -2.21 -4.92
N LYS A 235 16.08 -1.19 -4.44
CA LYS A 235 15.37 -1.25 -3.15
C LYS A 235 14.29 -2.32 -3.14
N MET A 236 13.48 -2.40 -4.19
CA MET A 236 12.43 -3.41 -4.33
C MET A 236 13.03 -4.82 -4.42
N PHE A 237 14.12 -5.00 -5.18
CA PHE A 237 14.84 -6.27 -5.26
C PHE A 237 15.34 -6.73 -3.87
N ALA A 238 15.97 -5.84 -3.12
CA ALA A 238 16.43 -6.13 -1.76
C ALA A 238 15.26 -6.49 -0.83
N THR A 239 14.16 -5.75 -0.92
CA THR A 239 12.93 -5.98 -0.14
C THR A 239 12.32 -7.35 -0.46
N PHE A 240 12.22 -7.69 -1.74
CA PHE A 240 11.70 -8.97 -2.23
C PHE A 240 12.50 -10.15 -1.69
N LEU A 241 13.83 -10.11 -1.76
CA LEU A 241 14.67 -11.19 -1.21
C LEU A 241 14.66 -11.21 0.32
N HIS A 242 14.68 -10.06 0.98
CA HIS A 242 14.77 -9.96 2.45
C HIS A 242 13.49 -10.43 3.14
N LEU A 243 12.33 -9.93 2.69
CA LEU A 243 11.04 -10.21 3.29
C LEU A 243 10.37 -11.44 2.67
N GLY A 244 10.45 -11.58 1.34
CA GLY A 244 9.80 -12.67 0.62
C GLY A 244 10.53 -14.01 0.73
N LYS A 245 11.85 -13.98 0.95
CA LYS A 245 12.70 -15.17 1.14
C LYS A 245 12.37 -16.30 0.15
N PRO A 246 12.35 -16.03 -1.17
CA PRO A 246 12.10 -17.06 -2.19
C PRO A 246 13.07 -18.24 -2.05
N ASP A 247 12.67 -19.40 -2.54
CA ASP A 247 13.55 -20.57 -2.57
C ASP A 247 14.92 -20.25 -3.20
N SER A 248 16.01 -20.61 -2.51
CA SER A 248 17.36 -20.23 -2.94
C SER A 248 17.80 -20.88 -4.24
N ASP A 249 17.30 -22.08 -4.53
CA ASP A 249 17.65 -22.78 -5.77
C ASP A 249 16.89 -22.16 -6.94
N VAL A 250 15.64 -21.77 -6.74
CA VAL A 250 14.90 -20.94 -7.70
C VAL A 250 15.65 -19.63 -7.99
N VAL A 251 16.11 -18.92 -6.96
CA VAL A 251 16.88 -17.67 -7.13
C VAL A 251 18.19 -17.92 -7.87
N ARG A 252 18.89 -19.04 -7.59
CA ARG A 252 20.14 -19.41 -8.23
C ARG A 252 19.95 -19.72 -9.71
N ASP A 253 18.91 -20.50 -10.04
CA ASP A 253 18.60 -20.92 -11.41
C ASP A 253 18.20 -19.72 -12.24
N GLN A 254 17.29 -18.89 -11.73
CA GLN A 254 16.88 -17.66 -12.42
C GLN A 254 18.02 -16.67 -12.54
N PHE A 255 18.86 -16.48 -11.52
CA PHE A 255 20.03 -15.62 -11.65
C PHE A 255 21.02 -16.13 -12.70
N SER A 256 21.13 -17.45 -12.87
CA SER A 256 22.03 -18.10 -13.81
C SER A 256 21.55 -18.04 -15.26
N SER A 257 20.24 -17.92 -15.50
CA SER A 257 19.67 -17.81 -16.84
C SER A 257 20.00 -16.49 -17.55
N PHE A 258 20.28 -15.42 -16.80
CA PHE A 258 20.76 -14.14 -17.35
C PHE A 258 22.27 -14.18 -17.64
N ALA A 259 22.68 -13.72 -18.82
CA ALA A 259 24.10 -13.66 -19.17
C ALA A 259 24.89 -12.76 -18.19
N PRO A 260 26.13 -13.09 -17.81
CA PRO A 260 26.92 -12.28 -16.88
C PRO A 260 27.07 -10.80 -17.29
N SER A 261 27.09 -10.51 -18.59
CA SER A 261 27.13 -9.16 -19.16
C SER A 261 25.88 -8.32 -18.88
N ASP A 262 24.74 -8.97 -18.64
CA ASP A 262 23.46 -8.30 -18.38
C ASP A 262 23.21 -8.01 -16.91
N ARG A 263 24.08 -8.53 -16.02
CA ARG A 263 23.86 -8.46 -14.57
C ARG A 263 24.38 -7.14 -14.03
N ASP A 264 23.49 -6.36 -13.43
CA ASP A 264 23.89 -5.18 -12.66
C ASP A 264 24.80 -5.59 -11.47
N PRO A 265 25.93 -4.90 -11.23
CA PRO A 265 26.84 -5.26 -10.14
C PRO A 265 26.21 -5.25 -8.74
N THR A 266 25.24 -4.36 -8.49
CA THR A 266 24.56 -4.25 -7.20
C THR A 266 23.59 -5.41 -7.01
N ILE A 267 22.77 -5.69 -8.03
CA ILE A 267 21.85 -6.84 -8.05
C ILE A 267 22.65 -8.14 -7.88
N ALA A 268 23.73 -8.31 -8.64
CA ALA A 268 24.60 -9.49 -8.55
C ALA A 268 25.20 -9.67 -7.15
N ASN A 269 25.63 -8.58 -6.50
CA ASN A 269 26.17 -8.63 -5.15
C ASN A 269 25.08 -9.00 -4.12
N ILE A 270 23.89 -8.40 -4.21
CA ILE A 270 22.74 -8.74 -3.35
C ILE A 270 22.40 -10.23 -3.49
N THR A 271 22.23 -10.72 -4.73
CA THR A 271 21.91 -12.13 -4.99
C THR A 271 22.98 -13.07 -4.45
N LYS A 272 24.26 -12.74 -4.65
CA LYS A 272 25.37 -13.54 -4.11
C LYS A 272 25.30 -13.64 -2.59
N HIS A 273 25.04 -12.52 -1.89
CA HIS A 273 24.90 -12.52 -0.44
C HIS A 273 23.67 -13.33 0.02
N TYR A 274 22.54 -13.18 -0.67
CA TYR A 274 21.33 -13.96 -0.41
C TYR A 274 21.59 -15.48 -0.49
N LEU A 275 22.18 -15.94 -1.59
CA LEU A 275 22.50 -17.37 -1.81
C LEU A 275 23.53 -17.92 -0.82
N GLN A 276 24.33 -17.04 -0.19
CA GLN A 276 25.30 -17.42 0.84
C GLN A 276 24.70 -17.39 2.25
N GLY A 277 23.42 -17.05 2.41
CA GLY A 277 22.80 -16.80 3.72
C GLY A 277 23.43 -15.63 4.47
N ARG A 278 24.06 -14.68 3.75
CA ARG A 278 24.73 -13.52 4.34
C ARG A 278 23.83 -12.29 4.26
N PRO A 279 23.79 -11.44 5.29
CA PRO A 279 23.10 -10.17 5.23
C PRO A 279 23.61 -9.28 4.10
N PHE A 280 22.68 -8.72 3.32
CA PHE A 280 22.94 -7.73 2.25
C PHE A 280 22.25 -6.39 2.50
N CYS A 281 21.30 -6.34 3.43
CA CYS A 281 20.58 -5.13 3.80
C CYS A 281 20.40 -5.05 5.33
N CYS A 282 19.93 -3.90 5.80
CA CYS A 282 19.55 -3.71 7.19
C CYS A 282 18.32 -4.56 7.53
N GLU A 283 18.42 -5.35 8.59
CA GLU A 283 17.34 -6.24 9.05
C GLU A 283 16.00 -5.54 9.31
N VAL A 284 16.02 -4.24 9.63
CA VAL A 284 14.83 -3.48 10.06
C VAL A 284 14.23 -2.62 8.96
N CYS A 285 15.04 -2.08 8.06
CA CYS A 285 14.58 -1.10 7.08
C CYS A 285 15.06 -1.37 5.66
N GLU A 286 15.78 -2.48 5.44
CA GLU A 286 16.38 -2.88 4.16
C GLU A 286 17.35 -1.88 3.52
N ALA A 287 17.82 -0.89 4.27
CA ALA A 287 18.91 -0.03 3.79
C ALA A 287 20.14 -0.86 3.44
N LEU A 288 20.70 -0.64 2.25
CA LEU A 288 21.88 -1.38 1.75
C LEU A 288 23.19 -0.90 2.36
N THR A 289 23.22 0.32 2.88
CA THR A 289 24.42 0.95 3.48
C THR A 289 24.08 1.49 4.87
N ALA A 290 25.12 1.81 5.65
CA ALA A 290 24.93 2.48 6.94
C ALA A 290 24.79 3.99 6.77
N LYS A 291 24.08 4.67 7.68
CA LYS A 291 23.90 6.13 7.62
C LYS A 291 25.22 6.91 7.67
N SER A 292 26.24 6.34 8.30
CA SER A 292 27.52 7.01 8.55
C SER A 292 28.68 6.49 7.70
N ARG A 293 28.47 5.44 6.88
CA ARG A 293 29.51 4.80 6.04
C ARG A 293 28.88 3.81 5.05
N ASP A 294 29.62 3.45 4.01
CA ASP A 294 29.12 2.54 2.97
C ASP A 294 28.78 1.13 3.47
N LYS A 295 29.47 0.64 4.51
CA LYS A 295 29.31 -0.73 5.03
C LYS A 295 28.34 -0.81 6.21
N LEU A 296 27.40 -1.75 6.16
CA LEU A 296 26.51 -2.06 7.27
C LEU A 296 27.26 -2.46 8.56
N HIS A 297 26.59 -2.31 9.69
CA HIS A 297 27.07 -2.79 10.98
C HIS A 297 26.63 -4.24 11.18
N MET A 298 27.56 -5.17 11.01
CA MET A 298 27.33 -6.58 11.24
C MET A 298 27.21 -6.88 12.74
N CYS A 299 26.25 -7.73 13.11
CA CYS A 299 26.24 -8.40 14.40
C CYS A 299 27.45 -9.37 14.50
N PRO A 300 28.01 -9.66 15.69
CA PRO A 300 29.12 -10.61 15.81
C PRO A 300 28.81 -12.02 15.29
N CYS A 301 27.55 -12.46 15.35
CA CYS A 301 27.12 -13.73 14.77
C CYS A 301 27.16 -13.73 13.23
N ARG A 302 27.32 -12.55 12.60
CA ARG A 302 27.33 -12.32 11.14
C ARG A 302 26.04 -12.68 10.39
N ASN A 303 24.98 -13.09 11.09
CA ASN A 303 23.70 -13.47 10.50
C ASN A 303 22.73 -12.30 10.31
N VAL A 304 22.98 -11.15 10.91
CA VAL A 304 22.17 -9.93 10.74
C VAL A 304 23.05 -8.69 10.63
N ALA A 305 22.55 -7.69 9.90
CA ALA A 305 23.23 -6.42 9.67
C ALA A 305 22.29 -5.23 9.94
N TYR A 306 22.87 -4.10 10.33
CA TYR A 306 22.12 -2.90 10.68
C TYR A 306 22.71 -1.66 10.01
N CYS A 307 21.87 -0.76 9.52
CA CYS A 307 22.33 0.53 8.99
C CYS A 307 22.69 1.54 10.10
N SER A 308 22.18 1.33 11.32
CA SER A 308 22.36 2.25 12.44
C SER A 308 22.12 1.58 13.79
N ARG A 309 22.48 2.29 14.88
CA ARG A 309 22.22 1.81 16.25
C ARG A 309 20.73 1.77 16.57
N GLU A 310 19.95 2.70 16.03
CA GLU A 310 18.49 2.73 16.25
C GLU A 310 17.83 1.47 15.69
N CYS A 311 18.18 1.07 14.45
CA CYS A 311 17.67 -0.17 13.86
C CYS A 311 18.11 -1.39 14.65
N GLN A 312 19.37 -1.42 15.09
CA GLN A 312 19.85 -2.50 15.92
C GLN A 312 19.05 -2.65 17.21
N VAL A 313 18.83 -1.55 17.95
CA VAL A 313 18.09 -1.59 19.23
C VAL A 313 16.64 -2.04 19.02
N LYS A 314 15.98 -1.59 17.93
CA LYS A 314 14.62 -2.02 17.59
C LYS A 314 14.52 -3.54 17.40
N HIS A 315 15.47 -4.13 16.68
CA HIS A 315 15.48 -5.58 16.42
C HIS A 315 16.06 -6.42 17.56
N TRP A 316 16.95 -5.84 18.37
CA TRP A 316 17.76 -6.58 19.36
C TRP A 316 16.92 -7.42 20.32
N LYS A 317 15.74 -6.92 20.72
CA LYS A 317 14.81 -7.64 21.60
C LYS A 317 14.46 -9.03 21.06
N LYS A 318 14.29 -9.16 19.74
CA LYS A 318 14.01 -10.43 19.03
C LYS A 318 15.30 -11.20 18.73
N HIS A 319 16.33 -10.53 18.24
CA HIS A 319 17.56 -11.23 17.82
C HIS A 319 18.39 -11.82 18.96
N LYS A 320 18.41 -11.18 20.14
CA LYS A 320 19.31 -11.57 21.25
C LYS A 320 19.16 -13.03 21.66
N VAL A 321 17.95 -13.59 21.55
CA VAL A 321 17.66 -14.99 21.91
C VAL A 321 18.15 -16.00 20.86
N GLN A 322 18.43 -15.55 19.64
CA GLN A 322 18.89 -16.37 18.51
C GLN A 322 20.35 -16.08 18.15
N CYS A 323 21.00 -15.12 18.81
CA CYS A 323 22.34 -14.69 18.46
C CYS A 323 23.37 -15.74 18.91
N THR A 324 24.14 -16.24 17.95
CA THR A 324 25.25 -17.20 18.19
C THR A 324 26.61 -16.51 18.30
N GLY A 325 26.65 -15.18 18.39
CA GLY A 325 27.88 -14.40 18.45
C GLY A 325 28.44 -14.31 19.87
N PRO A 326 29.74 -14.01 20.05
CA PRO A 326 30.31 -13.74 21.37
C PRO A 326 29.74 -12.43 21.91
N LEU A 327 28.85 -12.54 22.91
CA LEU A 327 28.23 -11.43 23.61
C LEU A 327 28.66 -11.43 25.08
N ASN A 328 28.77 -10.24 25.69
CA ASN A 328 28.96 -10.12 27.13
C ASN A 328 27.65 -10.46 27.89
N GLU A 329 27.70 -10.47 29.23
CA GLU A 329 26.54 -10.75 30.11
C GLU A 329 25.35 -9.81 29.90
N LYS A 330 25.57 -8.64 29.29
CA LYS A 330 24.52 -7.67 28.91
C LYS A 330 24.00 -7.86 27.49
N GLY A 331 24.45 -8.90 26.78
CA GLY A 331 24.14 -9.17 25.38
C GLY A 331 24.86 -8.22 24.41
N GLU A 332 25.91 -7.52 24.81
CA GLU A 332 26.62 -6.56 23.96
C GLU A 332 27.85 -7.21 23.32
N SER A 333 28.17 -6.80 22.09
CA SER A 333 29.41 -7.22 21.44
C SER A 333 30.62 -6.38 21.85
N GLU A 334 31.84 -6.93 21.73
CA GLU A 334 33.07 -6.15 21.96
C GLU A 334 33.13 -4.85 21.15
N ALA A 335 32.61 -4.86 19.91
CA ALA A 335 32.55 -3.68 19.06
C ALA A 335 31.62 -2.59 19.61
N MET A 336 30.52 -2.98 20.28
CA MET A 336 29.61 -2.03 20.95
C MET A 336 30.27 -1.40 22.18
N VAL A 337 30.93 -2.21 22.99
CA VAL A 337 31.62 -1.77 24.21
C VAL A 337 32.74 -0.79 23.87
N LYS A 338 33.54 -1.09 22.83
CA LYS A 338 34.62 -0.21 22.34
C LYS A 338 34.13 1.14 21.79
N LYS A 339 32.90 1.23 21.26
CA LYS A 339 32.35 2.51 20.76
C LYS A 339 31.89 3.40 21.92
N ARG A 340 31.30 2.81 22.97
CA ARG A 340 30.87 3.51 24.18
C ARG A 340 32.04 4.04 25.00
N SER A 341 33.15 3.29 25.07
CA SER A 341 34.37 3.74 25.74
C SER A 341 35.07 4.90 25.01
N LYS A 342 34.92 5.01 23.69
CA LYS A 342 35.43 6.15 22.92
C LYS A 342 34.59 7.42 23.11
N THR A 343 33.28 7.31 23.25
CA THR A 343 32.40 8.47 23.53
C THR A 343 32.39 8.90 24.99
N GLY A 344 32.85 8.05 25.92
CA GLY A 344 32.91 8.35 27.35
C GLY A 344 34.19 9.01 27.86
N LYS A 345 35.24 9.13 27.04
CA LYS A 345 36.56 9.71 27.43
C LYS A 345 36.72 11.20 27.12
N GLY A 346 35.62 11.94 26.96
CA GLY A 346 35.61 13.37 26.65
C GLY A 346 34.83 14.21 27.67
N ALA A 347 34.98 13.96 28.98
CA ALA A 347 34.43 14.84 30.00
C ALA A 347 35.16 14.63 31.35
N ALA A 348 36.40 15.11 31.48
CA ALA A 348 37.02 15.40 32.78
C ALA A 348 38.36 16.14 32.61
N ALA A 349 38.29 17.47 32.49
CA ALA A 349 39.31 18.41 32.93
C ALA A 349 38.62 19.78 32.95
N GLY A 350 38.55 20.55 34.01
CA GLY A 350 39.01 20.45 35.40
C GLY A 350 38.63 21.82 35.96
N ALA A 351 37.74 21.86 36.96
CA ALA A 351 37.29 23.10 37.57
C ALA A 351 38.35 23.61 38.55
N THR A 352 38.77 24.86 38.39
CA THR A 352 39.34 25.67 39.47
C THR A 352 38.59 27.00 39.50
N VAL A 353 37.93 27.23 40.63
CA VAL A 353 37.09 28.39 40.94
C VAL A 353 37.86 29.29 41.89
N VAL A 354 38.12 30.55 41.50
CA VAL A 354 38.26 31.77 42.33
C VAL A 354 38.22 32.94 41.33
N GLY A 355 37.49 34.06 41.43
CA GLY A 355 36.53 34.61 42.38
C GLY A 355 36.30 36.09 41.98
N VAL A 356 35.08 36.58 42.22
CA VAL A 356 34.73 37.95 42.65
C VAL A 356 34.86 39.15 41.67
N ALA A 357 33.67 39.62 41.27
CA ALA A 357 33.15 41.01 41.31
C ALA A 357 33.40 42.06 40.21
N GLU A 358 32.28 42.77 40.02
CA GLU A 358 32.08 44.18 39.67
C GLU A 358 32.19 44.61 38.20
N GLY A 359 31.05 45.07 37.70
CA GLY A 359 30.94 45.85 36.48
C GLY A 359 30.98 47.35 36.78
N ALA A 360 31.25 48.11 35.73
CA ALA A 360 30.69 49.43 35.44
C ALA A 360 31.31 49.95 34.14
N GLY A 361 30.53 50.75 33.42
CA GLY A 361 31.10 51.97 32.83
C GLY A 361 31.45 51.96 31.34
N ALA A 362 30.48 52.44 30.57
CA ALA A 362 30.61 53.67 29.78
C ALA A 362 31.56 53.72 28.57
N THR A 363 30.91 53.83 27.40
CA THR A 363 31.08 54.88 26.36
C THR A 363 32.49 55.37 26.01
N GLY A 364 32.86 55.25 24.74
CA GLY A 364 33.95 56.02 24.13
C GLY A 364 33.94 55.96 22.61
N LYS A 365 33.47 57.03 21.97
CA LYS A 365 33.51 57.27 20.52
C LYS A 365 34.93 57.56 20.01
N ASN A 366 35.08 57.33 18.69
CA ASN A 366 35.93 58.02 17.73
C ASN A 366 37.43 57.67 17.64
N GLY A 367 37.84 57.29 16.42
CA GLY A 367 39.24 57.21 16.02
C GLY A 367 39.43 56.85 14.54
N LYS A 368 39.35 57.86 13.67
CA LYS A 368 39.63 57.83 12.21
C LYS A 368 41.05 57.34 11.85
N LYS A 369 41.14 56.80 10.61
CA LYS A 369 42.20 56.90 9.58
C LYS A 369 42.66 55.51 9.13
N GLY A 370 42.30 55.07 7.93
CA GLY A 370 43.07 55.30 6.69
C GLY A 370 43.82 54.00 6.36
N LYS A 371 44.13 53.57 5.15
CA LYS A 371 44.13 54.13 3.80
C LYS A 371 44.34 52.91 2.87
N LYS A 372 43.76 52.94 1.66
CA LYS A 372 44.26 52.42 0.35
C LYS A 372 44.93 51.02 0.30
N GLY A 373 44.59 50.10 -0.60
CA GLY A 373 43.88 50.20 -1.87
C GLY A 373 44.47 49.21 -2.88
N LYS A 374 43.79 49.10 -4.04
CA LYS A 374 44.14 48.38 -5.30
C LYS A 374 44.13 46.85 -5.19
N GLY A 375 43.41 46.08 -6.01
CA GLY A 375 43.07 46.21 -7.45
C GLY A 375 43.76 45.04 -8.16
N LYS A 376 43.08 44.08 -8.80
CA LYS A 376 42.49 44.07 -10.16
C LYS A 376 41.77 42.71 -10.30
N LYS A 377 40.49 42.63 -10.70
CA LYS A 377 40.01 42.37 -12.08
C LYS A 377 40.88 41.37 -12.88
N LYS A 378 40.37 40.17 -13.15
CA LYS A 378 39.50 39.89 -14.29
C LYS A 378 38.62 38.69 -14.02
#